data_AF-A0A7S2XP21-F1
#
_entry.id   AF-A0A7S2XP21-F1
#
_cell.length_a   1.000
_cell.length_b   1.000
_cell.length_c   1.000
_cell.angle_alpha   90.00
_cell.angle_beta   90.00
_cell.angle_gamma   90.00
#
_symmetry.space_group_name_H-M   'P 1'
#
loop_
_entity.id
_entity.type
_entity.pdbx_description
1 polymer ?
#
loop_
_entity_poly.entity_id
_entity_poly.type
_entity_poly.pdbx_seq_one_letter_code
_entity_poly.pdbx_strand_id
1 'polypeptide(L)'
;AGLSSGAWWVDKYLLDETPCQKVYSVDSGELALIVATMPGVHHLPIKLEDALPQLVEQGIQVDVWVSDMCLHNMSTQMDFLLESQPVLRDNALFILTLK
;
A
#
# COMPACT_ATOMS: atom_id res chain seq x y z
N ALA A 1 -1.05 11.65 -19.66
CA ALA A 1 -1.74 12.33 -18.55
C ALA A 1 -1.12 11.78 -17.27
N GLY A 2 -0.50 12.63 -16.45
CA GLY A 2 0.27 12.18 -15.29
C GLY A 2 -0.64 11.75 -14.15
N LEU A 3 -0.24 10.69 -13.45
CA LEU A 3 -0.83 10.31 -12.17
C LEU A 3 -0.66 11.47 -11.18
N SER A 4 -1.66 11.69 -10.31
CA SER A 4 -1.54 12.65 -9.21
C SER A 4 -0.30 12.29 -8.36
N SER A 5 0.29 13.28 -7.69
CA SER A 5 1.53 13.12 -6.91
C SER A 5 1.50 12.00 -5.86
N GLY A 6 0.32 11.48 -5.48
CA GLY A 6 0.15 10.37 -4.54
C GLY A 6 0.19 8.97 -5.17
N ALA A 7 0.26 8.84 -6.50
CA ALA A 7 0.19 7.54 -7.20
C ALA A 7 1.42 7.25 -8.09
N TRP A 8 2.52 7.99 -7.94
CA TRP A 8 3.75 7.79 -8.74
C TRP A 8 4.33 6.37 -8.65
N TRP A 9 4.07 5.66 -7.55
CA TRP A 9 4.50 4.28 -7.31
C TRP A 9 3.81 3.28 -8.24
N VAL A 10 2.66 3.64 -8.83
CA VAL A 10 1.91 2.79 -9.74
C VAL A 10 2.66 2.61 -11.07
N ASP A 11 3.12 3.70 -11.67
CA ASP A 11 3.88 3.65 -12.92
C ASP A 11 5.17 2.83 -12.72
N LYS A 12 5.87 3.05 -11.59
CA LYS A 12 7.17 2.42 -11.33
C LYS A 12 7.10 0.96 -10.89
N TYR A 13 6.10 0.58 -10.10
CA TYR A 13 6.07 -0.74 -9.44
C TYR A 13 4.91 -1.63 -9.89
N LEU A 14 3.85 -1.07 -10.50
CA LEU A 14 2.75 -1.89 -11.04
C LEU A 14 2.82 -2.04 -12.56
N LEU A 15 3.26 -1.00 -13.27
CA LEU A 15 3.22 -0.99 -14.73
C LEU A 15 4.53 -1.41 -15.40
N ASP A 16 5.70 -1.08 -14.82
CA ASP A 16 6.96 -1.32 -15.53
C ASP A 16 7.61 -2.69 -15.26
N GLU A 17 7.92 -3.17 -14.04
CA GLU A 17 8.84 -4.34 -13.94
C GLU A 17 8.70 -5.29 -12.72
N THR A 18 7.57 -5.37 -12.01
CA THR A 18 7.43 -6.26 -10.84
C THR A 18 6.35 -7.33 -11.02
N PRO A 19 6.59 -8.62 -10.64
CA PRO A 19 5.61 -9.71 -10.78
C PRO A 19 4.46 -9.63 -9.76
N CYS A 20 4.11 -8.44 -9.28
CA CYS A 20 3.07 -8.24 -8.28
C CYS A 20 1.71 -8.58 -8.88
N GLN A 21 1.23 -9.80 -8.60
CA GLN A 21 -0.05 -10.30 -9.11
C GLN A 21 -1.24 -9.68 -8.37
N LYS A 22 -1.02 -9.19 -7.14
CA LYS A 22 -2.03 -8.56 -6.30
C LYS A 22 -1.43 -7.42 -5.48
N VAL A 23 -2.12 -6.30 -5.46
CA VAL A 23 -1.69 -5.08 -4.80
C VAL A 23 -2.78 -4.63 -3.87
N TYR A 24 -2.46 -4.43 -2.59
CA TYR A 24 -3.38 -3.85 -1.63
C TYR A 24 -2.93 -2.43 -1.32
N SER A 25 -3.82 -1.47 -1.57
CA SER A 25 -3.63 -0.08 -1.18
C SER A 25 -4.52 0.23 0.01
N VAL A 26 -3.91 0.45 1.18
CA VAL A 26 -4.62 0.83 2.42
C VAL A 26 -4.38 2.31 2.65
N ASP A 27 -5.38 3.13 2.39
CA ASP A 27 -5.34 4.56 2.62
C ASP A 27 -6.78 5.06 2.80
N SER A 28 -7.02 6.06 3.65
CA SER A 28 -8.38 6.60 3.84
C SER A 28 -8.78 7.62 2.76
N GLY A 29 -7.83 8.07 1.95
CA GLY A 29 -8.03 8.92 0.78
C GLY A 29 -8.40 8.13 -0.47
N GLU A 30 -8.89 8.85 -1.47
CA GLU A 30 -9.28 8.23 -2.73
C GLU A 30 -8.06 7.91 -3.61
N LEU A 31 -8.00 6.66 -4.07
CA LEU A 31 -7.08 6.28 -5.14
C LEU A 31 -7.49 6.95 -6.45
N ALA A 32 -6.50 7.37 -7.25
CA ALA A 32 -6.79 7.87 -8.60
C ALA A 32 -7.52 6.79 -9.42
N LEU A 33 -8.59 7.18 -10.13
CA LEU A 33 -9.50 6.25 -10.82
C LEU A 33 -8.76 5.23 -11.71
N ILE A 34 -7.76 5.70 -12.46
CA ILE A 34 -6.96 4.84 -13.33
C ILE A 34 -6.29 3.69 -12.57
N VAL A 35 -5.83 3.93 -11.33
CA VAL A 35 -5.20 2.93 -10.46
C VAL A 35 -6.25 2.02 -9.85
N ALA A 36 -7.36 2.57 -9.38
CA ALA A 36 -8.45 1.81 -8.79
C ALA A 36 -9.07 0.81 -9.79
N THR A 37 -8.99 1.10 -11.08
CA THR A 37 -9.46 0.22 -12.15
C THR A 37 -8.43 -0.77 -12.66
N MET A 38 -7.18 -0.76 -12.16
CA MET A 38 -6.16 -1.69 -12.61
C MET A 38 -6.46 -3.13 -12.16
N PRO A 39 -6.33 -4.14 -13.05
CA PRO A 39 -6.45 -5.53 -12.65
C PRO A 39 -5.48 -5.88 -11.52
N GLY A 40 -5.98 -6.51 -10.46
CA GLY A 40 -5.17 -6.93 -9.31
C GLY A 40 -4.94 -5.85 -8.25
N VAL A 41 -5.42 -4.61 -8.46
CA VAL A 41 -5.42 -3.57 -7.41
C VAL A 41 -6.66 -3.69 -6.55
N HIS A 42 -6.46 -3.79 -5.24
CA HIS A 42 -7.47 -3.83 -4.21
C HIS A 42 -7.27 -2.64 -3.29
N HIS A 43 -8.15 -1.64 -3.36
CA HIS A 43 -8.09 -0.49 -2.48
C HIS A 43 -9.00 -0.69 -1.26
N LEU A 44 -8.43 -0.50 -0.08
CA LEU A 44 -9.10 -0.53 1.22
C LEU A 44 -9.16 0.90 1.75
N PRO A 45 -10.31 1.59 1.61
CA PRO A 45 -10.48 3.00 1.97
C PRO A 45 -10.66 3.18 3.49
N ILE A 46 -9.69 2.68 4.26
CA ILE A 46 -9.70 2.65 5.73
C ILE A 46 -8.30 2.97 6.24
N LYS A 47 -8.21 3.26 7.54
CA LYS A 47 -6.90 3.44 8.16
C LYS A 47 -6.17 2.12 8.30
N LEU A 48 -4.85 2.21 8.37
CA LEU A 48 -3.97 1.06 8.57
C LEU A 48 -4.31 0.27 9.84
N GLU A 49 -4.52 0.97 10.96
CA GLU A 49 -4.90 0.39 12.25
C GLU A 49 -6.15 -0.50 12.17
N ASP A 50 -7.07 -0.21 11.25
CA ASP A 50 -8.31 -0.97 11.06
C ASP A 50 -8.17 -2.06 9.98
N ALA A 51 -7.27 -1.88 9.02
CA ALA A 51 -7.06 -2.80 7.91
C ALA A 51 -6.23 -4.02 8.30
N LEU A 52 -5.22 -3.84 9.13
CA LEU A 52 -4.27 -4.88 9.46
C LEU A 52 -4.93 -6.13 10.08
N PRO A 53 -5.84 -6.02 11.07
CA PRO A 53 -6.54 -7.19 11.61
C PRO A 53 -7.32 -7.97 10.54
N GLN A 54 -7.96 -7.26 9.61
CA GLN A 54 -8.75 -7.88 8.53
C GLN A 54 -7.87 -8.63 7.55
N LEU A 55 -6.73 -8.04 7.16
CA LEU A 55 -5.76 -8.68 6.26
C LEU A 55 -5.16 -9.94 6.90
N VAL A 56 -4.85 -9.88 8.20
CA VAL A 56 -4.37 -11.04 8.98
C VAL A 56 -5.42 -12.15 9.03
N GLU A 57 -6.66 -11.81 9.40
CA GLU A 57 -7.76 -12.79 9.50
C GLU A 57 -8.05 -13.47 8.15
N GLN A 58 -7.93 -12.73 7.05
CA GLN A 58 -8.13 -13.24 5.69
C GLN A 58 -6.90 -14.00 5.15
N GLY A 59 -5.79 -14.06 5.89
CA GLY A 59 -4.55 -14.70 5.46
C GLY A 59 -3.95 -14.08 4.19
N ILE A 60 -4.19 -12.78 3.99
CA ILE A 60 -3.70 -12.05 2.81
C ILE A 60 -2.22 -11.75 3.00
N GLN A 61 -1.44 -12.03 1.96
CA GLN A 61 -0.06 -11.57 1.85
C GLN A 61 0.07 -10.52 0.75
N VAL A 62 0.78 -9.45 1.06
CA VAL A 62 0.93 -8.25 0.25
C VAL A 62 2.33 -8.21 -0.34
N ASP A 63 2.42 -8.00 -1.65
CA ASP A 63 3.69 -7.88 -2.38
C ASP A 63 4.23 -6.43 -2.34
N VAL A 64 3.35 -5.42 -2.30
CA VAL A 64 3.70 -4.00 -2.20
C VAL A 64 2.80 -3.30 -1.19
N TRP A 65 3.42 -2.70 -0.18
CA TRP A 65 2.78 -1.82 0.77
C TRP A 65 3.13 -0.37 0.46
N VAL A 66 2.14 0.51 0.37
CA VAL A 66 2.37 1.94 0.18
C VAL A 66 1.74 2.74 1.31
N SER A 67 2.57 3.50 2.01
CA SER A 67 2.16 4.41 3.08
C SER A 67 2.41 5.85 2.62
N ASP A 68 1.38 6.52 2.08
CA ASP A 68 1.37 7.97 1.83
C ASP A 68 0.75 8.72 3.01
N MET A 69 1.27 8.44 4.20
CA MET A 69 0.77 9.04 5.42
C MET A 69 1.48 10.38 5.67
N CYS A 70 0.72 11.47 5.77
CA CYS A 70 1.16 12.77 6.31
C CYS A 70 1.43 12.71 7.84
N LEU A 71 1.96 11.59 8.34
CA LEU A 71 2.30 11.45 9.76
C LEU A 71 3.56 12.26 10.04
N HIS A 72 3.45 13.17 11.01
CA HIS A 72 4.55 14.05 11.41
C HIS A 72 5.60 13.33 12.27
N ASN A 73 5.40 12.05 12.60
CA ASN A 73 6.28 11.27 13.47
C ASN A 73 6.72 9.95 12.82
N MET A 74 8.03 9.86 12.55
CA MET A 74 8.68 8.70 11.93
C MET A 74 8.66 7.44 12.81
N SER A 75 8.65 7.58 14.15
CA SER A 75 8.63 6.39 15.04
C SER A 75 7.35 5.59 14.85
N THR A 76 6.21 6.28 14.81
CA THR A 76 4.90 5.68 14.58
C THR A 76 4.81 4.97 13.23
N GLN A 77 5.50 5.48 12.20
CA GLN A 77 5.54 4.82 10.90
C GLN A 77 6.32 3.50 10.93
N MET A 78 7.42 3.45 11.71
CA MET A 78 8.17 2.21 11.89
C MET A 78 7.39 1.17 12.68
N ASP A 79 6.65 1.60 13.71
CA ASP A 79 5.79 0.70 14.50
C ASP A 79 4.75 0.04 13.60
N PHE A 80 4.07 0.82 12.74
CA PHE A 80 3.12 0.28 11.77
C PHE A 80 3.74 -0.69 10.75
N LEU A 81 4.96 -0.41 10.28
CA LEU A 81 5.69 -1.35 9.42
C LEU A 81 5.93 -2.68 10.16
N LEU A 82 6.40 -2.63 11.40
CA LEU A 82 6.67 -3.83 12.20
C LEU A 82 5.40 -4.62 12.47
N GLU A 83 4.29 -3.93 12.78
CA GLU A 83 2.98 -4.54 12.96
C GLU A 83 2.46 -5.21 11.68
N SER A 84 2.81 -4.67 10.51
CA SER A 84 2.40 -5.22 9.21
C SER A 84 3.14 -6.50 8.79
N GLN A 85 4.21 -6.92 9.48
CA GLN A 85 4.98 -8.12 9.11
C GLN A 85 4.14 -9.37 8.79
N PRO A 86 3.10 -9.73 9.56
CA PRO A 86 2.33 -10.96 9.30
C PRO A 86 1.60 -10.96 7.95
N VAL A 87 1.35 -9.78 7.37
CA VAL A 87 0.66 -9.62 6.08
C VAL A 87 1.62 -9.30 4.94
N LEU A 88 2.92 -9.13 5.22
CA LEU A 88 3.93 -8.93 4.18
C LEU A 88 4.42 -10.29 3.68
N ARG A 89 4.53 -10.40 2.35
CA ARG A 89 5.17 -11.56 1.73
C ARG A 89 6.68 -11.50 1.87
N ASP A 90 7.34 -12.65 1.74
CA ASP A 90 8.79 -12.70 1.52
C ASP A 90 9.16 -11.84 0.30
N ASN A 91 10.12 -10.92 0.50
CA ASN A 91 10.56 -9.91 -0.47
C ASN A 91 9.50 -8.85 -0.84
N ALA A 92 8.49 -8.63 0.01
CA ALA A 92 7.57 -7.52 -0.16
C ALA A 92 8.31 -6.18 -0.18
N LEU A 93 7.80 -5.26 -1.00
CA LEU A 93 8.27 -3.88 -1.05
C LEU A 93 7.44 -3.03 -0.10
N PHE A 94 8.11 -2.26 0.75
CA PHE A 94 7.47 -1.25 1.57
C PHE A 94 7.88 0.14 1.10
N ILE A 95 6.91 0.92 0.65
CA ILE A 95 7.09 2.27 0.14
C ILE A 95 6.59 3.25 1.20
N LEU A 96 7.53 3.99 1.78
CA LEU A 96 7.25 5.06 2.72
C LEU A 96 7.39 6.41 2.02
N THR A 97 6.32 7.19 1.99
CA THR A 97 6.40 8.58 1.52
C THR A 97 6.56 9.50 2.72
N LEU A 98 7.68 10.23 2.76
CA LEU A 98 7.96 11.26 3.75
C LEU A 98 7.70 12.63 3.11
N LYS A 99 6.95 13.50 3.78
CA LYS A 99 6.69 14.89 3.36
C LYS A 99 7.41 15.86 4.29
#